data_AF-S5SW66-F1
#
_entry.id   AF-S5SW66-F1
#
_cell.length_a   1.000
_cell.length_b   1.000
_cell.length_c   1.000
_cell.angle_alpha   90.00
_cell.angle_beta   90.00
_cell.angle_gamma   90.00
#
_symmetry.space_group_name_H-M   'P 1'
#
loop_
_entity.id
_entity.type
_entity.pdbx_description
1 polymer ?
#
loop_
_entity_poly.entity_id
_entity_poly.type
_entity_poly.pdbx_seq_one_letter_code
_entity_poly.pdbx_strand_id
1 'polypeptide(L)'
;MAPALAVVHGVTPLAESLTGFGVGVTIAVPLLIGLGYAGHKAAPIGLLGLCAVPWGSMGPGTLIAAELSGTGFRELGVMSALLSLPVFLGAGVAAALIAAERGDRARAVGLAVASGLVLWVSVTVANLVFGTAPAGAVGAAVTLAVHLLAHRLRHGRRLAVSAAELRALAPYGLLLGGVLAASVTVRVLGLDGTGWRYLASPAPWLVLTALFTLRSSLADVAPTASHAVRTWAHVGPATALFILLGAVMSESGMSGQIAVALAGLGGVFLFFVPVLGGVGGFITGSNSGANAMFAGPQAQAAAALGASVASATAAQNVSASLLTMSSPARIELAVRLCPDPPARRPVFVWTLGMAIPVILALSVLTVVLVG
;
A
#
# COMPACT_ATOMS: atom_id res chain seq x y z
N MET A 1 -20.65 6.27 9.43
CA MET A 1 -19.60 6.93 8.61
C MET A 1 -18.23 6.91 9.26
N ALA A 2 -18.03 7.53 10.45
CA ALA A 2 -16.71 7.60 11.09
C ALA A 2 -15.98 6.24 11.24
N PRO A 3 -16.67 5.11 11.54
CA PRO A 3 -16.02 3.81 11.57
C PRO A 3 -15.47 3.34 10.21
N ALA A 4 -16.20 3.57 9.11
CA ALA A 4 -15.74 3.21 7.77
C ALA A 4 -14.48 3.98 7.35
N LEU A 5 -14.39 5.28 7.68
CA LEU A 5 -13.19 6.08 7.39
C LEU A 5 -11.99 5.67 8.26
N ALA A 6 -12.23 5.34 9.54
CA ALA A 6 -11.19 4.80 10.41
C ALA A 6 -10.65 3.45 9.88
N VAL A 7 -11.49 2.64 9.24
CA VAL A 7 -11.05 1.41 8.57
C VAL A 7 -10.27 1.75 7.29
N VAL A 8 -10.84 2.52 6.36
CA VAL A 8 -10.25 2.81 5.04
C VAL A 8 -8.93 3.56 5.11
N HIS A 9 -8.77 4.50 6.03
CA HIS A 9 -7.55 5.31 6.14
C HIS A 9 -6.68 4.97 7.36
N GLY A 10 -7.16 4.13 8.27
CA GLY A 10 -6.44 3.75 9.49
C GLY A 10 -6.12 2.26 9.51
N VAL A 11 -7.13 1.43 9.75
CA VAL A 11 -6.94 -0.02 9.98
C VAL A 11 -6.40 -0.74 8.75
N THR A 12 -7.02 -0.59 7.59
CA THR A 12 -6.62 -1.32 6.38
C THR A 12 -5.22 -0.91 5.92
N PRO A 13 -4.88 0.39 5.79
CA PRO A 13 -3.54 0.80 5.39
C PRO A 13 -2.47 0.40 6.40
N LEU A 14 -2.78 0.39 7.70
CA LEU A 14 -1.85 -0.05 8.75
C LEU A 14 -1.55 -1.54 8.61
N ALA A 15 -2.61 -2.36 8.51
CA ALA A 15 -2.48 -3.79 8.31
C ALA A 15 -1.69 -4.08 7.02
N GLU A 16 -2.07 -3.44 5.91
CA GLU A 16 -1.40 -3.63 4.63
C GLU A 16 0.07 -3.21 4.66
N SER A 17 0.42 -2.12 5.34
CA SER A 17 1.81 -1.70 5.46
C SER A 17 2.65 -2.68 6.27
N LEU A 18 2.07 -3.33 7.28
CA LEU A 18 2.77 -4.29 8.14
C LEU A 18 2.92 -5.69 7.50
N THR A 19 1.93 -6.13 6.73
CA THR A 19 1.86 -7.51 6.21
C THR A 19 1.99 -7.61 4.69
N GLY A 20 1.49 -6.60 3.98
CA GLY A 20 1.41 -6.52 2.53
C GLY A 20 0.56 -7.60 1.89
N PHE A 21 0.75 -7.79 0.59
CA PHE A 21 0.02 -8.77 -0.22
C PHE A 21 -1.49 -8.68 -0.02
N GLY A 22 -2.03 -7.47 0.12
CA GLY A 22 -3.45 -7.16 0.32
C GLY A 22 -4.11 -7.90 1.47
N VAL A 23 -3.33 -8.35 2.46
CA VAL A 23 -3.82 -8.95 3.70
C VAL A 23 -4.59 -7.91 4.52
N GLY A 24 -4.39 -6.61 4.30
CA GLY A 24 -5.21 -5.58 4.93
C GLY A 24 -6.72 -5.81 4.74
N VAL A 25 -7.14 -6.34 3.59
CA VAL A 25 -8.57 -6.61 3.30
C VAL A 25 -9.16 -7.72 4.18
N THR A 26 -8.33 -8.69 4.61
CA THR A 26 -8.78 -9.83 5.43
C THR A 26 -9.12 -9.42 6.85
N ILE A 27 -8.56 -8.29 7.31
CA ILE A 27 -8.91 -7.65 8.58
C ILE A 27 -10.09 -6.69 8.36
N ALA A 28 -10.03 -5.89 7.30
CA ALA A 28 -10.99 -4.82 7.05
C ALA A 28 -12.43 -5.32 6.81
N VAL A 29 -12.61 -6.34 5.97
CA VAL A 29 -13.95 -6.81 5.59
C VAL A 29 -14.72 -7.40 6.78
N PRO A 30 -14.16 -8.36 7.55
CA PRO A 30 -14.82 -8.86 8.76
C PRO A 30 -15.07 -7.77 9.80
N LEU A 31 -14.14 -6.82 9.96
CA LEU A 31 -14.31 -5.70 10.88
C LEU A 31 -15.50 -4.81 10.47
N LEU A 32 -15.63 -4.48 9.18
CA LEU A 32 -16.76 -3.71 8.66
C LEU A 32 -18.09 -4.46 8.85
N ILE A 33 -18.10 -5.77 8.65
CA ILE A 33 -19.28 -6.61 8.92
C ILE A 33 -19.65 -6.58 10.40
N GLY A 34 -18.67 -6.72 11.29
CA GLY A 34 -18.87 -6.58 12.74
C GLY A 34 -19.37 -5.19 13.17
N LEU A 35 -19.06 -4.16 12.39
CA LEU A 35 -19.59 -2.80 12.55
C LEU A 35 -20.99 -2.60 11.95
N GLY A 36 -21.62 -3.66 11.43
CA GLY A 36 -22.98 -3.64 10.90
C GLY A 36 -23.10 -3.33 9.40
N TYR A 37 -21.98 -3.30 8.66
CA TYR A 37 -22.04 -3.11 7.20
C TYR A 37 -22.38 -4.43 6.49
N ALA A 38 -23.37 -4.38 5.60
CA ALA A 38 -23.68 -5.49 4.70
C ALA A 38 -22.50 -5.79 3.75
N GLY A 39 -22.37 -7.04 3.29
CA GLY A 39 -21.25 -7.49 2.44
C GLY A 39 -21.03 -6.63 1.19
N HIS A 40 -22.10 -6.19 0.54
CA HIS A 40 -22.04 -5.31 -0.65
C HIS A 40 -21.45 -3.91 -0.37
N LYS A 41 -21.39 -3.47 0.90
CA LYS A 41 -20.67 -2.26 1.32
C LYS A 41 -19.31 -2.60 1.92
N ALA A 42 -19.23 -3.64 2.74
CA ALA A 42 -18.02 -4.03 3.44
C ALA A 42 -16.89 -4.43 2.48
N ALA A 43 -17.18 -5.25 1.46
CA ALA A 43 -16.19 -5.68 0.47
C ALA A 43 -15.52 -4.52 -0.29
N PRO A 44 -16.25 -3.60 -0.96
CA PRO A 44 -15.61 -2.48 -1.66
C PRO A 44 -14.93 -1.49 -0.70
N ILE A 45 -15.50 -1.20 0.47
CA ILE A 45 -14.84 -0.32 1.47
C ILE A 45 -13.52 -0.96 1.94
N GLY A 46 -13.51 -2.26 2.22
CA GLY A 46 -12.31 -2.99 2.60
C GLY A 46 -11.20 -2.89 1.54
N LEU A 47 -11.56 -3.03 0.26
CA LEU A 47 -10.62 -2.91 -0.86
C LEU A 47 -10.09 -1.49 -1.07
N LEU A 48 -10.94 -0.48 -0.95
CA LEU A 48 -10.53 0.93 -1.03
C LEU A 48 -9.50 1.29 0.05
N GLY A 49 -9.47 0.55 1.17
CA GLY A 49 -8.46 0.70 2.20
C GLY A 49 -7.06 0.20 1.80
N LEU A 50 -6.90 -0.49 0.67
CA LEU A 50 -5.60 -0.83 0.08
C LEU A 50 -4.96 0.38 -0.63
N CYS A 51 -5.11 1.57 -0.06
CA CYS A 51 -4.65 2.83 -0.64
C CYS A 51 -3.17 3.15 -0.33
N ALA A 52 -2.56 2.47 0.65
CA ALA A 52 -1.15 2.64 1.04
C ALA A 52 -0.23 1.49 0.58
N VAL A 53 -0.63 0.78 -0.48
CA VAL A 53 0.14 -0.36 -1.05
C VAL A 53 1.58 -0.02 -1.49
N PRO A 54 1.99 1.21 -1.85
CA PRO A 54 3.42 1.50 -2.08
C PRO A 54 4.32 1.16 -0.89
N TRP A 55 3.76 1.20 0.32
CA TRP A 55 4.43 0.83 1.58
C TRP A 55 3.98 -0.53 2.12
N GLY A 56 3.20 -1.29 1.34
CA GLY A 56 2.74 -2.63 1.70
C GLY A 56 3.91 -3.56 1.99
N SER A 57 3.85 -4.36 3.06
CA SER A 57 4.98 -5.17 3.56
C SER A 57 6.26 -4.33 3.78
N MET A 58 6.10 -3.08 4.20
CA MET A 58 7.20 -2.12 4.41
C MET A 58 7.98 -1.75 3.13
N GLY A 59 7.32 -1.80 1.97
CA GLY A 59 7.80 -1.24 0.71
C GLY A 59 8.74 -2.06 -0.18
N PRO A 60 8.80 -3.41 -0.18
CA PRO A 60 9.63 -4.18 -1.13
C PRO A 60 9.29 -3.88 -2.59
N GLY A 61 8.01 -3.62 -2.92
CA GLY A 61 7.64 -3.24 -4.29
C GLY A 61 8.24 -1.89 -4.69
N THR A 62 8.25 -0.92 -3.78
CA THR A 62 8.93 0.37 -3.98
C THR A 62 10.45 0.19 -4.02
N LEU A 63 11.02 -0.73 -3.23
CA LEU A 63 12.45 -1.05 -3.29
C LEU A 63 12.85 -1.64 -4.65
N ILE A 64 12.07 -2.59 -5.18
CA ILE A 64 12.29 -3.16 -6.51
C ILE A 64 12.23 -2.08 -7.58
N ALA A 65 11.22 -1.19 -7.52
CA ALA A 65 11.14 -0.07 -8.44
C ALA A 65 12.36 0.85 -8.35
N ALA A 66 12.83 1.14 -7.14
CA ALA A 66 14.00 1.98 -6.90
C ALA A 66 15.27 1.36 -7.52
N GLU A 67 15.51 0.07 -7.26
CA GLU A 67 16.67 -0.66 -7.79
C GLU A 67 16.64 -0.74 -9.32
N LEU A 68 15.49 -1.08 -9.92
CA LEU A 68 15.37 -1.23 -11.38
C LEU A 68 15.37 0.10 -12.14
N SER A 69 15.05 1.21 -11.47
CA SER A 69 15.10 2.56 -12.06
C SER A 69 16.41 3.30 -11.77
N GLY A 70 17.27 2.75 -10.92
CA GLY A 70 18.47 3.45 -10.44
C GLY A 70 18.16 4.65 -9.54
N THR A 71 16.99 4.69 -8.90
CA THR A 71 16.57 5.78 -7.99
C THR A 71 16.76 5.40 -6.53
N GLY A 72 16.83 6.37 -5.62
CA GLY A 72 16.97 6.08 -4.19
C GLY A 72 15.67 5.55 -3.58
N PHE A 73 15.72 4.49 -2.76
CA PHE A 73 14.52 3.95 -2.08
C PHE A 73 13.78 5.00 -1.23
N ARG A 74 14.53 5.91 -0.59
CA ARG A 74 13.98 7.03 0.17
C ARG A 74 13.34 8.08 -0.72
N GLU A 75 14.04 8.47 -1.78
CA GLU A 75 13.56 9.45 -2.76
C GLU A 75 12.25 8.98 -3.41
N LEU A 76 12.24 7.75 -3.90
CA LEU A 76 11.07 7.16 -4.53
C LEU A 76 9.90 7.02 -3.54
N GLY A 77 10.19 6.69 -2.27
CA GLY A 77 9.19 6.64 -1.20
C GLY A 77 8.53 8.00 -0.92
N VAL A 78 9.34 9.06 -0.82
CA VAL A 78 8.82 10.42 -0.62
C VAL A 78 8.01 10.89 -1.82
N MET A 79 8.49 10.66 -3.05
CA MET A 79 7.74 11.03 -4.27
C MET A 79 6.43 10.24 -4.39
N SER A 80 6.45 8.94 -4.04
CA SER A 80 5.23 8.13 -3.98
C SER A 80 4.24 8.67 -2.94
N ALA A 81 4.72 9.19 -1.79
CA ALA A 81 3.87 9.81 -0.77
C ALA A 81 3.17 11.06 -1.30
N LEU A 82 3.91 11.95 -1.97
CA LEU A 82 3.35 13.16 -2.56
C LEU A 82 2.29 12.83 -3.62
N LEU A 83 2.61 11.91 -4.53
CA LEU A 83 1.70 11.48 -5.59
C LEU A 83 0.51 10.66 -5.08
N SER A 84 0.52 10.16 -3.85
CA SER A 84 -0.60 9.39 -3.29
C SER A 84 -1.77 10.25 -2.80
N LEU A 85 -1.69 11.59 -2.83
CA LEU A 85 -2.79 12.45 -2.39
C LEU A 85 -4.13 12.15 -3.11
N PRO A 86 -4.20 12.09 -4.45
CA PRO A 86 -5.45 11.78 -5.14
C PRO A 86 -5.97 10.38 -4.80
N VAL A 87 -5.08 9.43 -4.52
CA VAL A 87 -5.43 8.05 -4.11
C VAL A 87 -6.12 8.06 -2.75
N PHE A 88 -5.53 8.70 -1.75
CA PHE A 88 -6.12 8.78 -0.41
C PHE A 88 -7.45 9.54 -0.43
N LEU A 89 -7.52 10.67 -1.14
CA LEU A 89 -8.78 11.41 -1.26
C LEU A 89 -9.86 10.59 -1.96
N GLY A 90 -9.56 9.97 -3.11
CA GLY A 90 -10.52 9.17 -3.85
C GLY A 90 -11.00 7.95 -3.07
N ALA A 91 -10.11 7.28 -2.31
CA ALA A 91 -10.45 6.11 -1.51
C ALA A 91 -11.44 6.47 -0.40
N GLY A 92 -11.14 7.56 0.34
CA GLY A 92 -12.03 8.10 1.35
C GLY A 92 -13.38 8.51 0.78
N VAL A 93 -13.38 9.27 -0.32
CA VAL A 93 -14.61 9.79 -0.94
C VAL A 93 -15.49 8.63 -1.43
N ALA A 94 -14.91 7.64 -2.12
CA ALA A 94 -15.65 6.45 -2.55
C ALA A 94 -16.22 5.68 -1.36
N ALA A 95 -15.42 5.45 -0.31
CA ALA A 95 -15.88 4.80 0.90
C ALA A 95 -17.02 5.57 1.58
N ALA A 96 -16.93 6.90 1.59
CA ALA A 96 -17.99 7.76 2.11
C ALA A 96 -19.28 7.67 1.30
N LEU A 97 -19.20 7.64 -0.03
CA LEU A 97 -20.37 7.52 -0.90
C LEU A 97 -21.07 6.15 -0.78
N ILE A 98 -20.31 5.10 -0.47
CA ILE A 98 -20.82 3.74 -0.20
C ILE A 98 -21.48 3.68 1.20
N ALA A 99 -20.83 4.27 2.20
CA ALA A 99 -21.26 4.15 3.60
C ALA A 99 -22.36 5.15 4.01
N ALA A 100 -22.47 6.32 3.36
CA ALA A 100 -23.45 7.35 3.72
C ALA A 100 -24.81 7.12 3.05
N GLU A 101 -25.88 7.49 3.77
CA GLU A 101 -27.19 7.71 3.19
C GLU A 101 -27.18 8.99 2.33
N ARG A 102 -28.11 9.10 1.37
CA ARG A 102 -28.11 10.17 0.36
C ARG A 102 -28.08 11.59 0.98
N GLY A 103 -28.79 11.81 2.09
CA GLY A 103 -28.86 13.11 2.78
C GLY A 103 -27.56 13.54 3.47
N ASP A 104 -26.72 12.60 3.88
CA ASP A 104 -25.50 12.88 4.67
C ASP A 104 -24.22 12.92 3.84
N ARG A 105 -24.31 12.75 2.52
CA ARG A 105 -23.16 12.57 1.62
C ARG A 105 -22.20 13.76 1.65
N ALA A 106 -22.70 15.00 1.65
CA ALA A 106 -21.84 16.18 1.65
C ALA A 106 -20.94 16.22 2.89
N ARG A 107 -21.53 16.03 4.08
CA ARG A 107 -20.79 15.95 5.34
C ARG A 107 -19.82 14.78 5.36
N ALA A 108 -20.26 13.63 4.88
CA ALA A 108 -19.44 12.43 4.79
C ALA A 108 -18.21 12.61 3.88
N VAL A 109 -18.38 13.24 2.72
CA VAL A 109 -17.29 13.59 1.80
C VAL A 109 -16.33 14.57 2.45
N GLY A 110 -16.82 15.59 3.16
CA GLY A 110 -15.96 16.51 3.92
C GLY A 110 -15.09 15.79 4.96
N LEU A 111 -15.67 14.85 5.72
CA LEU A 111 -14.93 14.02 6.68
C LEU A 111 -13.94 13.08 5.99
N ALA A 112 -14.30 12.54 4.83
CA ALA A 112 -13.43 11.67 4.05
C ALA A 112 -12.20 12.40 3.52
N VAL A 113 -12.39 13.62 3.00
CA VAL A 113 -11.29 14.50 2.56
C VAL A 113 -10.38 14.82 3.73
N ALA A 114 -10.93 15.24 4.88
CA ALA A 114 -10.14 15.51 6.07
C ALA A 114 -9.33 14.27 6.51
N SER A 115 -9.96 13.10 6.51
CA SER A 115 -9.28 11.85 6.85
C SER A 115 -8.18 11.47 5.85
N GLY A 116 -8.41 11.66 4.55
CA GLY A 116 -7.41 11.39 3.51
C GLY A 116 -6.23 12.36 3.59
N LEU A 117 -6.47 13.63 3.92
CA LEU A 117 -5.41 14.62 4.18
C LEU A 117 -4.57 14.25 5.40
N VAL A 118 -5.20 13.80 6.49
CA VAL A 118 -4.46 13.31 7.67
C VAL A 118 -3.56 12.13 7.29
N LEU A 119 -4.06 11.17 6.52
CA LEU A 119 -3.25 10.04 6.05
C LEU A 119 -2.10 10.52 5.16
N TRP A 120 -2.38 11.38 4.18
CA TRP A 120 -1.39 11.92 3.27
C TRP A 120 -0.24 12.64 4.00
N VAL A 121 -0.58 13.57 4.89
CA VAL A 121 0.41 14.32 5.67
C VAL A 121 1.20 13.36 6.55
N SER A 122 0.53 12.44 7.24
CA SER A 122 1.19 11.52 8.16
C SER A 122 2.15 10.56 7.45
N VAL A 123 1.77 10.02 6.29
CA VAL A 123 2.65 9.16 5.47
C VAL A 123 3.82 9.97 4.92
N THR A 124 3.58 11.20 4.43
CA THR A 124 4.64 12.07 3.89
C THR A 124 5.66 12.42 4.98
N VAL A 125 5.20 12.87 6.15
CA VAL A 125 6.06 13.16 7.30
C VAL A 125 6.80 11.90 7.76
N ALA A 126 6.14 10.75 7.81
CA ALA A 126 6.79 9.51 8.22
C ALA A 126 7.89 9.07 7.23
N ASN A 127 7.70 9.22 5.92
CA ASN A 127 8.76 9.00 4.93
C ASN A 127 9.97 9.92 5.20
N LEU A 128 9.70 11.21 5.45
CA LEU A 128 10.75 12.20 5.71
C LEU A 128 11.49 11.97 7.04
N VAL A 129 10.81 11.52 8.08
CA VAL A 129 11.39 11.38 9.43
C VAL A 129 11.95 9.98 9.67
N PHE A 130 11.19 8.94 9.37
CA PHE A 130 11.52 7.55 9.73
C PHE A 130 12.03 6.71 8.55
N GLY A 131 11.92 7.22 7.32
CA GLY A 131 12.28 6.49 6.10
C GLY A 131 11.10 5.77 5.46
N THR A 132 11.31 5.25 4.25
CA THR A 132 10.22 4.69 3.43
C THR A 132 9.57 3.49 4.08
N ALA A 133 10.37 2.53 4.57
CA ALA A 133 9.86 1.25 5.05
C ALA A 133 8.70 1.38 6.08
N PRO A 134 8.86 2.10 7.21
CA PRO A 134 7.79 2.22 8.20
C PRO A 134 6.69 3.25 7.84
N ALA A 135 6.85 4.04 6.78
CA ALA A 135 6.07 5.26 6.60
C ALA A 135 4.56 5.03 6.43
N GLY A 136 4.16 4.02 5.65
CA GLY A 136 2.76 3.65 5.50
C GLY A 136 2.12 3.22 6.82
N ALA A 137 2.82 2.38 7.59
CA ALA A 137 2.34 1.87 8.87
C ALA A 137 2.22 3.01 9.91
N VAL A 138 3.24 3.87 10.03
CA VAL A 138 3.18 5.03 10.94
C VAL A 138 2.07 5.98 10.53
N GLY A 139 1.96 6.33 9.24
CA GLY A 139 0.96 7.27 8.76
C GLY A 139 -0.47 6.77 9.00
N ALA A 140 -0.70 5.47 8.77
CA ALA A 140 -1.98 4.83 9.04
C ALA A 140 -2.28 4.72 10.55
N ALA A 141 -1.28 4.42 11.38
CA ALA A 141 -1.44 4.38 12.84
C ALA A 141 -1.80 5.76 13.42
N VAL A 142 -1.13 6.83 12.94
CA VAL A 142 -1.47 8.22 13.31
C VAL A 142 -2.89 8.55 12.88
N THR A 143 -3.27 8.20 11.65
CA THR A 143 -4.63 8.44 11.14
C THR A 143 -5.68 7.70 11.95
N LEU A 144 -5.43 6.45 12.33
CA LEU A 144 -6.29 5.68 13.21
C LEU A 144 -6.40 6.34 14.59
N ALA A 145 -5.28 6.78 15.18
CA ALA A 145 -5.26 7.47 16.47
C ALA A 145 -6.08 8.77 16.44
N VAL A 146 -6.03 9.54 15.34
CA VAL A 146 -6.87 10.73 15.15
C VAL A 146 -8.36 10.38 15.15
N HIS A 147 -8.77 9.30 14.48
CA HIS A 147 -10.17 8.85 14.50
C HIS A 147 -10.62 8.43 15.91
N LEU A 148 -9.78 7.68 16.62
CA LEU A 148 -10.06 7.22 17.99
C LEU A 148 -10.13 8.40 18.97
N LEU A 149 -9.24 9.39 18.82
CA LEU A 149 -9.28 10.62 19.61
C LEU A 149 -10.53 11.43 19.32
N ALA A 150 -10.87 11.63 18.04
CA ALA A 150 -12.09 12.33 17.65
C ALA A 150 -13.36 11.64 18.18
N HIS A 151 -13.39 10.30 18.18
CA HIS A 151 -14.47 9.53 18.80
C HIS A 151 -14.55 9.78 20.31
N ARG A 152 -13.41 9.71 21.01
CA ARG A 152 -13.33 9.96 22.45
C ARG A 152 -13.81 11.37 22.81
N LEU A 153 -13.41 12.39 22.04
CA LEU A 153 -13.79 13.78 22.29
C LEU A 153 -15.29 14.01 22.06
N ARG A 154 -15.91 13.32 21.09
CA ARG A 154 -17.34 13.47 20.77
C ARG A 154 -18.26 12.70 21.71
N HIS A 155 -17.85 11.53 22.17
CA HIS A 155 -18.71 10.62 22.93
C HIS A 155 -18.29 10.48 24.41
N GLY A 156 -17.19 11.08 24.83
CA GLY A 156 -16.68 11.02 26.20
C GLY A 156 -16.19 9.64 26.64
N ARG A 157 -16.30 8.61 25.79
CA ARG A 157 -15.99 7.22 26.11
C ARG A 157 -14.68 6.80 25.46
N ARG A 158 -13.83 6.13 26.24
CA ARG A 158 -12.69 5.38 25.71
C ARG A 158 -13.20 4.02 25.24
N LEU A 159 -12.71 3.53 24.11
CA LEU A 159 -12.84 2.12 23.77
C LEU A 159 -12.03 1.35 24.83
N ALA A 160 -12.71 0.47 25.57
CA ALA A 160 -12.04 -0.42 26.49
C ALA A 160 -11.27 -1.44 25.66
N VAL A 161 -9.95 -1.48 25.85
CA VAL A 161 -9.08 -2.50 25.26
C VAL A 161 -8.68 -3.44 26.38
N SER A 162 -9.08 -4.70 26.26
CA SER A 162 -8.73 -5.76 27.19
C SER A 162 -7.24 -6.10 27.10
N ALA A 163 -6.72 -6.72 28.17
CA ALA A 163 -5.34 -7.22 28.17
C ALA A 163 -5.11 -8.28 27.08
N ALA A 164 -6.14 -9.03 26.69
CA ALA A 164 -6.06 -10.02 25.60
C ALA A 164 -5.85 -9.33 24.24
N GLU A 165 -6.60 -8.27 23.96
CA GLU A 165 -6.46 -7.49 22.71
C GLU A 165 -5.10 -6.79 22.64
N LEU A 166 -4.61 -6.24 23.76
CA LEU A 166 -3.26 -5.66 23.82
C LEU A 166 -2.17 -6.71 23.53
N ARG A 167 -2.32 -7.93 24.08
CA ARG A 167 -1.40 -9.04 23.78
C ARG A 167 -1.47 -9.45 22.31
N ALA A 168 -2.66 -9.43 21.69
CA ALA A 168 -2.83 -9.73 20.28
C ALA A 168 -2.17 -8.69 19.36
N LEU A 169 -2.06 -7.44 19.81
CA LEU A 169 -1.37 -6.37 19.07
C LEU A 169 0.16 -6.36 19.28
N ALA A 170 0.67 -7.06 20.29
CA ALA A 170 2.08 -7.03 20.66
C ALA A 170 3.05 -7.40 19.52
N PRO A 171 2.78 -8.41 18.67
CA PRO A 171 3.64 -8.73 17.52
C PRO A 171 3.77 -7.56 16.53
N TYR A 172 2.67 -6.88 16.22
CA TYR A 172 2.68 -5.70 15.35
C TYR A 172 3.43 -4.53 15.97
N GLY A 173 3.31 -4.37 17.30
CA GLY A 173 4.09 -3.39 18.06
C GLY A 173 5.58 -3.66 18.04
N LEU A 174 5.99 -4.94 18.17
CA LEU A 174 7.39 -5.34 18.07
C LEU A 174 7.96 -5.10 16.66
N LEU A 175 7.21 -5.48 15.62
CA LEU A 175 7.62 -5.26 14.24
C LEU A 175 7.80 -3.76 13.94
N LEU A 176 6.76 -2.96 14.17
CA LEU A 176 6.79 -1.54 13.85
C LEU A 176 7.76 -0.78 14.75
N GLY A 177 7.70 -1.03 16.07
CA GLY A 177 8.56 -0.37 17.04
C GLY A 177 10.04 -0.71 16.82
N GLY A 178 10.33 -1.95 16.46
CA GLY A 178 11.67 -2.41 16.12
C GLY A 178 12.24 -1.71 14.88
N VAL A 179 11.50 -1.75 13.77
CA VAL A 179 11.91 -1.07 12.52
C VAL A 179 12.11 0.44 12.76
N LEU A 180 11.22 1.07 13.52
CA LEU A 180 11.33 2.50 13.87
C LEU A 180 12.55 2.80 14.72
N ALA A 181 12.75 2.04 15.80
CA ALA A 181 13.88 2.23 16.70
C ALA A 181 15.21 2.04 15.95
N ALA A 182 15.31 1.00 15.12
CA ALA A 182 16.49 0.76 14.30
C ALA A 182 16.70 1.87 13.25
N SER A 183 15.66 2.29 12.53
CA SER A 183 15.75 3.35 11.53
C SER A 183 16.19 4.69 12.12
N VAL A 184 15.64 5.05 13.29
CA VAL A 184 16.04 6.27 14.00
C VAL A 184 17.49 6.16 14.50
N THR A 185 17.86 5.01 15.07
CA THR A 185 19.21 4.80 15.62
C THR A 185 20.27 4.87 14.53
N VAL A 186 20.07 4.16 13.41
CA VAL A 186 21.00 4.16 12.27
C VAL A 186 21.19 5.59 11.73
N ARG A 187 20.09 6.34 11.60
CA ARG A 187 20.12 7.71 11.10
C ARG A 187 20.82 8.69 12.06
N VAL A 188 20.46 8.67 13.34
CA VAL A 188 21.03 9.58 14.35
C VAL A 188 22.53 9.36 14.53
N LEU A 189 22.98 8.11 14.42
CA LEU A 189 24.39 7.74 14.53
C LEU A 189 25.15 7.89 13.19
N GLY A 190 24.50 8.31 12.10
CA GLY A 190 25.14 8.47 10.79
C GLY A 190 25.62 7.16 10.16
N LEU A 191 24.98 6.03 10.48
CA LEU A 191 25.40 4.69 10.08
C LEU A 191 24.80 4.23 8.74
N ASP A 192 24.13 5.12 8.00
CA ASP A 192 23.39 4.80 6.76
C ASP A 192 24.27 4.16 5.68
N GLY A 193 25.55 4.52 5.61
CA GLY A 193 26.52 3.96 4.66
C GLY A 193 27.15 2.62 5.06
N THR A 194 26.77 2.07 6.21
CA THR A 194 27.39 0.87 6.79
C THR A 194 26.45 -0.34 6.76
N GLY A 195 26.95 -1.52 7.14
CA GLY A 195 26.12 -2.73 7.28
C GLY A 195 24.97 -2.59 8.30
N TRP A 196 25.04 -1.63 9.22
CA TRP A 196 23.99 -1.37 10.21
C TRP A 196 22.65 -0.98 9.58
N ARG A 197 22.64 -0.49 8.34
CA ARG A 197 21.41 -0.21 7.56
C ARG A 197 20.50 -1.44 7.44
N TYR A 198 21.05 -2.65 7.47
CA TYR A 198 20.26 -3.87 7.38
C TYR A 198 19.44 -4.14 8.64
N LEU A 199 19.85 -3.63 9.82
CA LEU A 199 19.02 -3.69 11.03
C LEU A 199 17.81 -2.76 10.97
N ALA A 200 17.91 -1.66 10.22
CA ALA A 200 16.78 -0.78 9.94
C ALA A 200 15.82 -1.38 8.88
N SER A 201 16.21 -2.47 8.22
CA SER A 201 15.31 -3.17 7.30
C SER A 201 14.23 -3.96 8.05
N PRO A 202 13.05 -4.19 7.44
CA PRO A 202 11.97 -4.98 8.05
C PRO A 202 12.30 -6.45 8.31
N ALA A 203 13.22 -7.03 7.54
CA ALA A 203 13.51 -8.47 7.54
C ALA A 203 13.90 -9.05 8.92
N PRO A 204 14.91 -8.52 9.64
CA PRO A 204 15.25 -9.04 10.97
C PRO A 204 14.09 -8.92 11.97
N TRP A 205 13.32 -7.82 11.89
CA TRP A 205 12.19 -7.58 12.80
C TRP A 205 11.01 -8.51 12.53
N LEU A 206 10.78 -8.92 11.29
CA LEU A 206 9.79 -9.96 10.96
C LEU A 206 10.17 -11.31 11.58
N VAL A 207 11.45 -11.70 11.51
CA VAL A 207 11.94 -12.93 12.14
C VAL A 207 11.77 -12.86 13.66
N LEU A 208 12.18 -11.76 14.29
CA LEU A 208 12.00 -11.55 15.74
C LEU A 208 10.52 -11.56 16.14
N THR A 209 9.65 -10.98 15.32
CA THR A 209 8.20 -10.95 15.55
C THR A 209 7.59 -12.35 15.45
N ALA A 210 8.02 -13.16 14.49
CA ALA A 210 7.59 -14.56 14.36
C ALA A 210 8.01 -15.37 15.61
N LEU A 211 9.28 -15.27 16.02
CA LEU A 211 9.79 -15.93 17.23
C LEU A 211 9.04 -15.45 18.50
N PHE A 212 8.79 -14.15 18.62
CA PHE A 212 8.04 -13.57 19.73
C PHE A 212 6.57 -14.04 19.77
N THR A 213 5.96 -14.32 18.62
CA THR A 213 4.60 -14.83 18.57
C THR A 213 4.56 -16.31 18.98
N LEU A 214 5.55 -17.08 18.52
CA LEU A 214 5.65 -18.52 18.77
C LEU A 214 6.13 -18.89 20.17
N ARG A 215 6.82 -17.99 20.91
CA ARG A 215 7.27 -18.28 22.30
C ARG A 215 6.15 -18.65 23.27
N SER A 216 4.90 -18.26 22.98
CA SER A 216 3.75 -18.61 23.82
C SER A 216 3.25 -20.05 23.62
N SER A 217 3.67 -20.73 22.55
CA SER A 217 3.20 -22.08 22.24
C SER A 217 4.22 -22.82 21.36
N LEU A 218 5.16 -23.53 22.00
CA LEU A 218 6.15 -24.34 21.29
C LEU A 218 5.51 -25.49 20.51
N ALA A 219 4.34 -25.98 20.95
CA ALA A 219 3.56 -26.99 20.25
C ALA A 219 3.05 -26.49 18.89
N ASP A 220 2.79 -25.18 18.75
CA ASP A 220 2.29 -24.58 17.52
C ASP A 220 3.41 -24.23 16.51
N VAL A 221 4.68 -24.37 16.89
CA VAL A 221 5.82 -24.03 16.02
C VAL A 221 5.83 -24.87 14.75
N ALA A 222 5.80 -26.20 14.88
CA ALA A 222 5.83 -27.11 13.73
C ALA A 222 4.63 -26.92 12.77
N PRO A 223 3.36 -26.88 13.23
CA PRO A 223 2.24 -26.67 12.32
C PRO A 223 2.25 -25.26 11.71
N THR A 224 2.64 -24.22 12.46
CA THR A 224 2.75 -22.86 11.92
C THR A 224 3.86 -22.76 10.87
N ALA A 225 5.02 -23.37 11.12
CA ALA A 225 6.13 -23.41 10.15
C ALA A 225 5.73 -24.17 8.88
N SER A 226 5.06 -25.32 9.00
CA SER A 226 4.52 -26.07 7.85
C SER A 226 3.53 -25.23 7.05
N HIS A 227 2.62 -24.53 7.74
CA HIS A 227 1.68 -23.63 7.09
C HIS A 227 2.39 -22.46 6.38
N ALA A 228 3.37 -21.83 7.04
CA ALA A 228 4.15 -20.73 6.48
C ALA A 228 4.92 -21.16 5.24
N VAL A 229 5.61 -22.32 5.27
CA VAL A 229 6.32 -22.87 4.11
C VAL A 229 5.35 -23.18 2.97
N ARG A 230 4.19 -23.76 3.27
CA ARG A 230 3.18 -24.03 2.24
C ARG A 230 2.65 -22.74 1.63
N THR A 231 2.33 -21.73 2.43
CA THR A 231 1.90 -20.42 1.90
C THR A 231 3.01 -19.75 1.08
N TRP A 232 4.25 -19.79 1.57
CA TRP A 232 5.41 -19.26 0.84
C TRP A 232 5.65 -20.00 -0.48
N ALA A 233 5.48 -21.32 -0.54
CA ALA A 233 5.66 -22.09 -1.76
C ALA A 233 4.67 -21.70 -2.88
N HIS A 234 3.53 -21.07 -2.54
CA HIS A 234 2.59 -20.55 -3.55
C HIS A 234 2.92 -19.11 -3.98
N VAL A 235 3.38 -18.25 -3.05
CA VAL A 235 3.57 -16.80 -3.30
C VAL A 235 5.02 -16.43 -3.65
N GLY A 236 5.98 -17.12 -3.03
CA GLY A 236 7.42 -16.95 -3.19
C GLY A 236 7.89 -17.15 -4.63
N PRO A 237 7.56 -18.28 -5.28
CA PRO A 237 7.95 -18.52 -6.67
C PRO A 237 7.42 -17.46 -7.63
N ALA A 238 6.18 -16.99 -7.47
CA ALA A 238 5.65 -15.92 -8.31
C ALA A 238 6.47 -14.63 -8.18
N THR A 239 6.80 -14.24 -6.95
CA THR A 239 7.63 -13.04 -6.69
C THR A 239 9.05 -13.21 -7.26
N ALA A 240 9.66 -14.39 -7.07
CA ALA A 240 10.97 -14.71 -7.62
C ALA A 240 10.97 -14.67 -9.16
N LEU A 241 9.94 -15.24 -9.80
CA LEU A 241 9.79 -15.22 -11.25
C LEU A 241 9.60 -13.79 -11.80
N PHE A 242 8.86 -12.91 -11.10
CA PHE A 242 8.75 -11.51 -11.51
C PHE A 242 10.10 -10.79 -11.46
N ILE A 243 10.86 -10.97 -10.38
CA ILE A 243 12.20 -10.37 -10.24
C ILE A 243 13.15 -10.93 -11.30
N LEU A 244 13.16 -12.24 -11.51
CA LEU A 244 13.96 -12.89 -12.54
C LEU A 244 13.59 -12.40 -13.94
N LEU A 245 12.30 -12.26 -14.23
CA LEU A 245 11.83 -11.70 -15.51
C LEU A 245 12.32 -10.26 -15.68
N GLY A 246 12.21 -9.41 -14.66
CA GLY A 246 12.72 -8.05 -14.69
C GLY A 246 14.23 -7.99 -14.95
N ALA A 247 15.00 -8.85 -14.27
CA ALA A 247 16.44 -8.98 -14.49
C ALA A 247 16.76 -9.44 -15.91
N VAL A 248 16.09 -10.49 -16.41
CA VAL A 248 16.25 -10.97 -17.79
C VAL A 248 15.89 -9.89 -18.80
N MET A 249 14.81 -9.14 -18.58
CA MET A 249 14.42 -8.03 -19.47
C MET A 249 15.48 -6.92 -19.51
N SER A 250 16.10 -6.61 -18.36
CA SER A 250 17.18 -5.63 -18.26
C SER A 250 18.44 -6.12 -18.96
N GLU A 251 18.92 -7.33 -18.64
CA GLU A 251 20.18 -7.87 -19.17
C GLU A 251 20.10 -8.27 -20.65
N SER A 252 18.92 -8.69 -21.14
CA SER A 252 18.71 -9.02 -22.56
C SER A 252 18.53 -7.80 -23.47
N GLY A 253 18.44 -6.58 -22.91
CA GLY A 253 18.16 -5.36 -23.66
C GLY A 253 16.69 -5.20 -24.07
N MET A 254 15.79 -6.11 -23.69
CA MET A 254 14.34 -6.00 -23.94
C MET A 254 13.75 -4.74 -23.31
N SER A 255 14.17 -4.40 -22.08
CA SER A 255 13.76 -3.15 -21.42
C SER A 255 14.14 -1.92 -22.25
N GLY A 256 15.31 -1.94 -22.89
CA GLY A 256 15.77 -0.87 -23.75
C GLY A 256 14.94 -0.72 -25.03
N GLN A 257 14.55 -1.84 -25.67
CA GLN A 257 13.67 -1.80 -26.84
C GLN A 257 12.27 -1.28 -26.51
N ILE A 258 11.70 -1.73 -25.38
CA ILE A 258 10.43 -1.19 -24.88
C ILE A 258 10.58 0.31 -24.58
N ALA A 259 11.69 0.71 -23.95
CA ALA A 259 11.96 2.11 -23.64
C ALA A 259 12.04 2.98 -24.90
N VAL A 260 12.71 2.52 -25.97
CA VAL A 260 12.77 3.23 -27.25
C VAL A 260 11.38 3.36 -27.88
N ALA A 261 10.59 2.29 -27.88
CA ALA A 261 9.22 2.34 -28.40
C ALA A 261 8.33 3.33 -27.61
N LEU A 262 8.45 3.34 -26.28
CA LEU A 262 7.75 4.28 -25.42
C LEU A 262 8.22 5.72 -25.61
N ALA A 263 9.53 5.95 -25.70
CA ALA A 263 10.12 7.27 -25.97
C ALA A 263 9.76 7.80 -27.36
N GLY A 264 9.48 6.90 -28.33
CA GLY A 264 8.95 7.26 -29.64
C GLY A 264 7.61 7.99 -29.61
N LEU A 265 6.87 7.90 -28.50
CA LEU A 265 5.64 8.67 -28.26
C LEU A 265 5.91 10.13 -27.85
N GLY A 266 7.17 10.51 -27.61
CA GLY A 266 7.56 11.83 -27.12
C GLY A 266 6.98 12.12 -25.74
N GLY A 267 6.71 13.39 -25.44
CA GLY A 267 6.14 13.81 -24.15
C GLY A 267 4.78 13.18 -23.81
N VAL A 268 4.04 12.65 -24.80
CA VAL A 268 2.77 11.92 -24.60
C VAL A 268 2.96 10.67 -23.73
N PHE A 269 4.14 10.04 -23.78
CA PHE A 269 4.45 8.89 -22.92
C PHE A 269 4.25 9.20 -21.44
N LEU A 270 4.61 10.40 -20.97
CA LEU A 270 4.52 10.79 -19.56
C LEU A 270 3.06 10.74 -19.04
N PHE A 271 2.08 10.99 -19.92
CA PHE A 271 0.67 10.81 -19.59
C PHE A 271 0.30 9.33 -19.39
N PHE A 272 0.91 8.43 -20.17
CA PHE A 272 0.64 7.00 -20.09
C PHE A 272 1.40 6.25 -18.99
N VAL A 273 2.40 6.87 -18.36
CA VAL A 273 3.17 6.26 -17.26
C VAL A 273 2.24 5.70 -16.16
N PRO A 274 1.32 6.48 -15.55
CA PRO A 274 0.39 5.93 -14.56
C PRO A 274 -0.54 4.86 -15.11
N VAL A 275 -0.96 4.96 -16.38
CA VAL A 275 -1.84 3.98 -17.01
C VAL A 275 -1.15 2.61 -17.12
N LEU A 276 0.08 2.59 -17.62
CA LEU A 276 0.88 1.38 -17.76
C LEU A 276 1.15 0.72 -16.41
N GLY A 277 1.47 1.52 -15.39
CA GLY A 277 1.64 1.01 -14.02
C GLY A 277 0.39 0.40 -13.46
N GLY A 278 -0.71 1.13 -13.59
CA GLY A 278 -2.02 0.66 -13.15
C GLY A 278 -2.42 -0.66 -13.80
N VAL A 279 -2.22 -0.80 -15.12
CA VAL A 279 -2.48 -2.07 -15.83
C VAL A 279 -1.60 -3.19 -15.28
N GLY A 280 -0.30 -2.93 -15.05
CA GLY A 280 0.60 -3.89 -14.42
C GLY A 280 0.11 -4.33 -13.04
N GLY A 281 -0.34 -3.40 -12.20
CA GLY A 281 -0.91 -3.67 -10.88
C GLY A 281 -2.21 -4.46 -10.92
N PHE A 282 -3.09 -4.15 -11.88
CA PHE A 282 -4.36 -4.86 -12.10
C PHE A 282 -4.14 -6.31 -12.51
N ILE A 283 -3.25 -6.55 -13.48
CA ILE A 283 -2.96 -7.89 -14.03
C ILE A 283 -2.26 -8.76 -12.99
N THR A 284 -1.22 -8.23 -12.35
CA THR A 284 -0.41 -9.00 -11.41
C THR A 284 -1.06 -9.14 -10.03
N GLY A 285 -1.96 -8.23 -9.66
CA GLY A 285 -2.50 -8.13 -8.30
C GLY A 285 -1.45 -7.81 -7.23
N SER A 286 -0.26 -7.34 -7.65
CA SER A 286 0.93 -7.17 -6.81
C SER A 286 1.76 -5.97 -7.25
N ASN A 287 2.02 -5.03 -6.33
CA ASN A 287 2.90 -3.89 -6.62
C ASN A 287 4.33 -4.35 -6.97
N SER A 288 4.87 -5.32 -6.23
CA SER A 288 6.20 -5.88 -6.49
C SER A 288 6.28 -6.53 -7.88
N GLY A 289 5.25 -7.26 -8.28
CA GLY A 289 5.20 -7.90 -9.61
C GLY A 289 5.14 -6.86 -10.74
N ALA A 290 4.26 -5.87 -10.60
CA ALA A 290 4.14 -4.78 -11.56
C ALA A 290 5.44 -3.97 -11.71
N ASN A 291 6.08 -3.62 -10.60
CA ASN A 291 7.34 -2.86 -10.63
C ASN A 291 8.50 -3.67 -11.21
N ALA A 292 8.59 -4.96 -10.90
CA ALA A 292 9.61 -5.83 -11.48
C ALA A 292 9.54 -5.88 -13.01
N MET A 293 8.33 -5.82 -13.58
CA MET A 293 8.13 -5.90 -15.03
C MET A 293 8.24 -4.54 -15.74
N PHE A 294 7.78 -3.45 -15.11
CA PHE A 294 7.53 -2.19 -15.81
C PHE A 294 8.33 -0.98 -15.31
N ALA A 295 8.93 -1.03 -14.10
CA ALA A 295 9.63 0.13 -13.56
C ALA A 295 10.88 0.49 -14.37
N GLY A 296 11.71 -0.50 -14.71
CA GLY A 296 12.94 -0.32 -15.49
C GLY A 296 12.71 0.26 -16.89
N PRO A 297 11.88 -0.38 -17.75
CA PRO A 297 11.59 0.16 -19.09
C PRO A 297 11.03 1.58 -19.08
N GLN A 298 10.14 1.90 -18.13
CA GLN A 298 9.56 3.25 -18.04
C GLN A 298 10.56 4.29 -17.51
N ALA A 299 11.43 3.90 -16.58
CA ALA A 299 12.54 4.74 -16.12
C ALA A 299 13.50 5.08 -17.27
N GLN A 300 13.87 4.08 -18.09
CA GLN A 300 14.71 4.27 -19.26
C GLN A 300 14.04 5.15 -20.33
N ALA A 301 12.73 4.99 -20.57
CA ALA A 301 11.98 5.84 -21.48
C ALA A 301 11.92 7.30 -20.99
N ALA A 302 11.68 7.51 -19.69
CA ALA A 302 11.72 8.85 -19.09
C ALA A 302 13.11 9.49 -19.22
N ALA A 303 14.18 8.74 -18.96
CA ALA A 303 15.55 9.21 -19.13
C ALA A 303 15.85 9.60 -20.60
N ALA A 304 15.40 8.79 -21.57
CA ALA A 304 15.58 9.08 -22.99
C ALA A 304 14.85 10.35 -23.46
N LEU A 305 13.77 10.72 -22.76
CA LEU A 305 13.02 11.95 -23.00
C LEU A 305 13.56 13.17 -22.22
N GLY A 306 14.63 13.00 -21.42
CA GLY A 306 15.16 14.05 -20.54
C GLY A 306 14.25 14.36 -19.34
N ALA A 307 13.29 13.49 -19.05
CA ALA A 307 12.31 13.62 -17.99
C ALA A 307 12.84 13.12 -16.64
N SER A 308 12.26 13.58 -15.53
CA SER A 308 12.60 13.11 -14.18
C SER A 308 12.27 11.61 -14.01
N VAL A 309 13.32 10.78 -13.93
CA VAL A 309 13.20 9.34 -13.70
C VAL A 309 12.50 9.05 -12.37
N ALA A 310 12.92 9.72 -11.28
CA ALA A 310 12.33 9.53 -9.96
C ALA A 310 10.81 9.78 -9.93
N SER A 311 10.37 10.85 -10.60
CA SER A 311 8.95 11.22 -10.64
C SER A 311 8.13 10.27 -11.52
N ALA A 312 8.65 9.89 -12.69
CA ALA A 312 8.00 8.90 -13.56
C ALA A 312 7.89 7.54 -12.87
N THR A 313 8.96 7.06 -12.24
CA THR A 313 8.95 5.80 -11.49
C THR A 313 8.03 5.89 -10.26
N ALA A 314 7.94 7.03 -9.58
CA ALA A 314 7.01 7.21 -8.48
C ALA A 314 5.55 7.14 -8.95
N ALA A 315 5.23 7.81 -10.06
CA ALA A 315 3.89 7.80 -10.65
C ALA A 315 3.47 6.39 -11.07
N GLN A 316 4.39 5.65 -11.70
CA GLN A 316 4.27 4.23 -12.02
C GLN A 316 4.01 3.37 -10.77
N ASN A 317 4.80 3.54 -9.70
CA ASN A 317 4.69 2.76 -8.47
C ASN A 317 3.35 3.01 -7.75
N VAL A 318 2.91 4.27 -7.68
CA VAL A 318 1.64 4.66 -7.06
C VAL A 318 0.46 4.12 -7.86
N SER A 319 0.49 4.20 -9.20
CA SER A 319 -0.61 3.70 -10.03
C SER A 319 -0.66 2.18 -10.06
N ALA A 320 0.48 1.50 -10.10
CA ALA A 320 0.58 0.05 -9.96
C ALA A 320 -0.03 -0.41 -8.63
N SER A 321 0.34 0.25 -7.54
CA SER A 321 -0.23 0.01 -6.22
C SER A 321 -1.75 0.21 -6.19
N LEU A 322 -2.25 1.33 -6.75
CA LEU A 322 -3.66 1.68 -6.78
C LEU A 322 -4.50 0.59 -7.43
N LEU A 323 -4.17 0.15 -8.64
CA LEU A 323 -5.02 -0.79 -9.37
C LEU A 323 -4.93 -2.25 -8.87
N THR A 324 -4.01 -2.55 -7.95
CA THR A 324 -4.01 -3.87 -7.28
C THR A 324 -5.36 -4.15 -6.61
N MET A 325 -5.99 -3.14 -6.00
CA MET A 325 -7.27 -3.30 -5.27
C MET A 325 -8.43 -3.73 -6.18
N SER A 326 -8.33 -3.44 -7.47
CA SER A 326 -9.30 -3.81 -8.50
C SER A 326 -8.99 -5.13 -9.19
N SER A 327 -7.86 -5.78 -8.88
CA SER A 327 -7.52 -7.07 -9.51
C SER A 327 -8.56 -8.15 -9.20
N PRO A 328 -8.83 -9.08 -10.14
CA PRO A 328 -9.79 -10.17 -9.92
C PRO A 328 -9.54 -10.98 -8.66
N ALA A 329 -8.27 -11.25 -8.32
CA ALA A 329 -7.88 -11.97 -7.12
C ALA A 329 -8.27 -11.22 -5.83
N ARG A 330 -8.10 -9.89 -5.79
CA ARG A 330 -8.49 -9.06 -4.62
C ARG A 330 -9.99 -8.96 -4.47
N ILE A 331 -10.70 -8.78 -5.57
CA ILE A 331 -12.16 -8.74 -5.57
C ILE A 331 -12.71 -10.06 -5.04
N GLU A 332 -12.19 -11.20 -5.52
CA GLU A 332 -12.62 -12.52 -5.05
C GLU A 332 -12.35 -12.71 -3.56
N LEU A 333 -11.16 -12.33 -3.09
CA LEU A 333 -10.80 -12.40 -1.68
C LEU A 333 -11.77 -11.59 -0.82
N ALA A 334 -12.03 -10.33 -1.17
CA ALA A 334 -12.95 -9.46 -0.41
C ALA A 334 -14.38 -10.00 -0.37
N VAL A 335 -14.86 -10.54 -1.49
CA VAL A 335 -16.21 -11.12 -1.59
C VAL A 335 -16.34 -12.37 -0.71
N ARG A 336 -15.33 -13.25 -0.70
CA ARG A 336 -15.34 -14.49 0.10
C ARG A 336 -15.22 -14.28 1.60
N LEU A 337 -14.73 -13.12 2.03
CA LEU A 337 -14.69 -12.74 3.45
C LEU A 337 -16.06 -12.31 3.99
N CYS A 338 -17.05 -12.12 3.12
CA CYS A 338 -18.41 -11.81 3.53
C CYS A 338 -19.20 -13.10 3.84
N PRO A 339 -19.93 -13.18 4.97
CA PRO A 339 -20.85 -14.28 5.26
C PRO A 339 -21.93 -14.46 4.19
N ASP A 340 -22.40 -13.34 3.62
CA ASP A 340 -23.28 -13.29 2.46
C ASP A 340 -22.51 -12.66 1.28
N PRO A 341 -21.88 -13.48 0.42
CA PRO A 341 -21.01 -12.99 -0.64
C PRO A 341 -21.78 -12.13 -1.66
N PRO A 342 -21.46 -10.82 -1.78
CA PRO A 342 -22.15 -9.96 -2.73
C PRO A 342 -21.76 -10.29 -4.18
N ALA A 343 -22.55 -9.82 -5.14
CA ALA A 343 -22.16 -9.87 -6.54
C ALA A 343 -20.84 -9.12 -6.78
N ARG A 344 -19.95 -9.72 -7.59
CA ARG A 344 -18.61 -9.16 -7.90
C ARG A 344 -18.67 -7.85 -8.67
N ARG A 345 -19.61 -7.73 -9.62
CA ARG A 345 -19.71 -6.58 -10.53
C ARG A 345 -19.84 -5.24 -9.79
N PRO A 346 -20.75 -5.06 -8.80
CA PRO A 346 -20.80 -3.83 -8.01
C PRO A 346 -19.48 -3.50 -7.29
N VAL A 347 -18.77 -4.50 -6.77
CA VAL A 347 -17.47 -4.30 -6.09
C VAL A 347 -16.42 -3.81 -7.09
N PHE A 348 -16.37 -4.42 -8.27
CA PHE A 348 -15.54 -3.96 -9.39
C PHE A 348 -15.84 -2.53 -9.80
N VAL A 349 -17.13 -2.19 -9.97
CA VAL A 349 -17.57 -0.85 -10.38
C VAL A 349 -17.13 0.21 -9.37
N TRP A 350 -17.22 -0.07 -8.07
CA TRP A 350 -16.76 0.88 -7.05
C TRP A 350 -15.25 1.08 -7.05
N THR A 351 -14.47 0.00 -7.12
CA THR A 351 -13.01 0.09 -7.09
C THR A 351 -12.45 0.72 -8.36
N LEU A 352 -12.89 0.28 -9.55
CA LEU A 352 -12.47 0.87 -10.83
C LEU A 352 -13.03 2.28 -11.04
N GLY A 353 -14.27 2.53 -10.61
CA GLY A 353 -14.92 3.84 -10.72
C GLY A 353 -14.20 4.92 -9.90
N MET A 354 -13.52 4.54 -8.82
CA MET A 354 -12.59 5.41 -8.11
C MET A 354 -11.21 5.44 -8.78
N ALA A 355 -10.66 4.28 -9.15
CA ALA A 355 -9.28 4.17 -9.62
C ALA A 355 -9.04 4.87 -10.97
N ILE A 356 -9.97 4.79 -11.92
CA ILE A 356 -9.81 5.38 -13.25
C ILE A 356 -9.68 6.92 -13.18
N PRO A 357 -10.59 7.67 -12.54
CA PRO A 357 -10.42 9.12 -12.37
C PRO A 357 -9.11 9.50 -11.66
N VAL A 358 -8.69 8.70 -10.67
CA VAL A 358 -7.44 8.93 -9.94
C VAL A 358 -6.24 8.69 -10.84
N ILE A 359 -6.23 7.65 -11.68
CA ILE A 359 -5.16 7.41 -12.67
C ILE A 359 -5.09 8.57 -13.66
N LEU A 360 -6.23 9.05 -14.17
CA LEU A 360 -6.23 10.19 -15.08
C LEU A 360 -5.68 11.45 -14.42
N ALA A 361 -6.02 11.69 -13.15
CA ALA A 361 -5.44 12.79 -12.37
C ALA A 361 -3.93 12.62 -12.20
N LEU A 362 -3.45 11.41 -11.89
CA LEU A 362 -2.02 11.09 -11.80
C LEU A 362 -1.31 11.28 -13.14
N SER A 363 -1.94 10.90 -14.26
CA SER A 363 -1.40 11.08 -15.61
C SER A 363 -1.19 12.55 -15.92
N VAL A 364 -2.16 13.42 -15.59
CA VAL A 364 -2.01 14.87 -15.73
C VAL A 364 -0.92 15.42 -14.80
N LEU A 365 -0.92 15.00 -13.53
CA LEU A 365 0.13 15.41 -12.58
C LEU A 365 1.53 14.99 -13.05
N THR A 366 1.66 13.80 -13.65
CA THR A 366 2.94 13.29 -14.14
C THR A 366 3.44 14.16 -15.28
N VAL A 367 2.59 14.53 -16.25
CA VAL A 367 2.99 15.46 -17.31
C VAL A 367 3.47 16.80 -16.75
N VAL A 368 2.79 17.35 -15.73
CA VAL A 368 3.15 18.66 -15.14
C VAL A 368 4.41 18.60 -14.27
N LEU A 369 4.67 17.49 -13.59
CA LEU A 369 5.81 17.33 -12.68
C LEU A 369 7.08 16.84 -13.39
N VAL A 370 6.94 16.29 -14.59
CA VAL A 370 8.00 15.55 -15.29
C VAL A 370 8.37 16.16 -16.65
N GLY A 371 7.41 16.82 -17.32
CA GLY A 371 7.63 17.57 -18.56
C GLY A 371 8.00 19.01 -18.30
#